data_AF-A0A2A5QUF1-F1
#
_entry.id   AF-A0A2A5QUF1-F1
#
_cell.length_a   1.000
_cell.length_b   1.000
_cell.length_c   1.000
_cell.angle_alpha   90.00
_cell.angle_beta   90.00
_cell.angle_gamma   90.00
#
_symmetry.space_group_name_H-M   'P 1'
#
loop_
_entity.id
_entity.type
_entity.pdbx_description
1 polymer ?
#
loop_
_entity_poly.entity_id
_entity_poly.type
_entity_poly.pdbx_seq_one_letter_code
_entity_poly.pdbx_strand_id
1 'polypeptide(L)' 'MMDELSLQWTPVHGPMRKLVFEPQPEGEYAWTRTEFELCESQWREVGIEYLEEVSFVSSDEEETTPFHIQTHLEGGDGDE' A
#
# COMPACT_ATOMS: atom_id res chain seq x y z
N MET A 1 -8.01 19.25 -6.20
CA MET A 1 -7.59 17.98 -6.83
C MET A 1 -7.22 17.10 -5.66
N MET A 2 -7.99 16.04 -5.39
CA MET A 2 -7.58 15.07 -4.36
C MET A 2 -6.38 14.30 -4.92
N ASP A 3 -5.36 14.08 -4.09
CA ASP A 3 -4.21 13.28 -4.45
C ASP A 3 -4.59 11.78 -4.48
N GLU A 4 -3.90 10.99 -5.29
CA GLU A 4 -4.04 9.52 -5.25
C GLU A 4 -3.55 9.00 -3.89
N LEU A 5 -4.20 7.95 -3.39
CA LEU A 5 -3.77 7.28 -2.16
C LEU A 5 -3.40 5.83 -2.48
N SER A 6 -2.32 5.33 -1.90
CA SER A 6 -1.97 3.92 -2.01
C SER A 6 -1.65 3.25 -0.67
N LEU A 7 -2.05 1.99 -0.55
CA LEU A 7 -1.70 1.10 0.56
C LEU A 7 -0.95 -0.10 -0.02
N GLN A 8 0.23 -0.42 0.52
CA GLN A 8 1.04 -1.56 0.08
C GLN A 8 1.26 -2.51 1.24
N TRP A 9 1.15 -3.81 0.99
CA TRP A 9 1.41 -4.85 1.97
C TRP A 9 1.91 -6.14 1.31
N THR A 10 2.50 -7.03 2.08
CA THR A 10 2.87 -8.38 1.63
C THR A 10 2.05 -9.40 2.44
N PRO A 11 1.12 -10.14 1.82
CA PRO A 11 0.39 -11.21 2.51
C PRO A 11 1.36 -12.32 2.95
N VAL A 12 1.05 -13.00 4.06
CA VAL A 12 1.87 -14.11 4.60
C VAL A 12 2.11 -15.21 3.56
N HIS A 13 1.11 -15.45 2.71
CA HIS A 13 1.18 -16.40 1.61
C HIS A 13 0.77 -15.71 0.33
N GLY A 14 1.75 -15.15 -0.38
CA GLY A 14 1.52 -14.58 -1.69
C GLY A 14 2.53 -13.49 -2.07
N PRO A 15 2.44 -13.00 -3.31
CA PRO A 15 3.20 -11.85 -3.75
C PRO A 15 2.75 -10.55 -3.07
N MET A 16 3.64 -9.56 -3.08
CA MET A 16 3.34 -8.22 -2.58
C MET A 16 2.16 -7.60 -3.33
N ARG A 17 1.32 -6.86 -2.62
CA ARG A 17 0.11 -6.23 -3.14
C ARG A 17 0.05 -4.76 -2.81
N LYS A 18 -0.70 -4.01 -3.63
CA LYS A 18 -1.09 -2.65 -3.31
C LYS A 18 -2.52 -2.36 -3.76
N LEU A 19 -3.19 -1.47 -3.02
CA LEU A 19 -4.43 -0.81 -3.44
C LEU A 19 -4.10 0.63 -3.79
N VAL A 20 -4.64 1.11 -4.90
CA VAL A 20 -4.56 2.51 -5.32
C VAL A 20 -5.98 3.05 -5.38
N PHE A 21 -6.20 4.21 -4.77
CA PHE A 21 -7.47 4.92 -4.75
C PHE A 21 -7.32 6.21 -5.56
N GLU A 22 -8.07 6.31 -6.65
CA GLU A 22 -7.99 7.43 -7.59
C GLU A 22 -9.34 8.17 -7.63
N PRO A 23 -9.36 9.48 -7.38
CA PRO A 23 -10.59 10.26 -7.48
C PRO A 23 -11.06 10.32 -8.93
N GLN A 24 -12.37 10.23 -9.14
CA GLN A 24 -13.01 10.25 -10.44
C GLN A 24 -13.75 11.58 -10.62
N PRO A 25 -13.22 12.53 -11.43
CA PRO A 25 -13.78 13.88 -11.51
C PRO A 25 -15.11 13.97 -12.28
N GLU A 26 -15.41 13.01 -13.15
CA GLU A 26 -16.56 13.04 -14.07
C GLU A 26 -17.38 11.74 -14.06
N GLY A 27 -17.22 10.90 -13.03
CA GLY A 27 -17.86 9.59 -12.91
C GLY A 27 -19.12 9.57 -12.04
N GLU A 28 -19.94 8.50 -12.17
CA GLU A 28 -21.03 8.20 -11.23
C GLU A 28 -20.51 7.98 -9.81
N TYR A 29 -19.31 7.40 -9.71
CA TYR A 29 -18.60 7.16 -8.46
C TYR A 29 -17.54 8.24 -8.27
N ALA A 30 -17.29 8.64 -7.03
CA ALA A 30 -16.26 9.63 -6.72
C ALA A 30 -14.85 9.04 -6.70
N TRP A 31 -14.71 7.72 -6.58
CA TRP A 31 -13.43 7.04 -6.46
C TRP A 31 -13.38 5.71 -7.22
N THR A 32 -12.18 5.32 -7.63
CA THR A 32 -11.85 3.98 -8.11
C THR A 32 -10.81 3.37 -7.18
N ARG A 33 -11.03 2.13 -6.73
CA ARG A 33 -10.03 1.32 -6.04
C ARG A 33 -9.50 0.25 -6.99
N THR A 34 -8.20 0.32 -7.28
CA THR A 34 -7.51 -0.65 -8.13
C THR A 34 -6.55 -1.49 -7.29
N GLU A 35 -6.68 -2.81 -7.36
CA GLU A 35 -5.77 -3.76 -6.71
C GLU A 35 -4.70 -4.22 -7.69
N PHE A 36 -3.46 -4.21 -7.21
CA PHE A 36 -2.30 -4.70 -7.95
C PHE A 36 -1.55 -5.78 -7.19
N GLU A 37 -0.98 -6.69 -7.94
CA GLU A 37 -0.07 -7.74 -7.49
C GLU A 37 1.30 -7.57 -8.16
N LEU A 38 2.38 -7.72 -7.39
CA LEU A 38 3.73 -7.71 -7.94
C LEU A 38 4.06 -9.08 -8.53
N CYS A 39 4.15 -9.17 -9.86
CA CYS A 39 4.54 -10.38 -10.59
C CYS A 39 5.91 -10.18 -11.23
N GLU A 40 6.88 -11.03 -10.88
CA GLU A 40 8.29 -10.98 -11.34
C GLU A 40 9.01 -9.68 -10.98
N SER A 41 8.67 -8.58 -11.65
CA SER A 41 9.16 -7.22 -11.39
C SER A 41 8.15 -6.13 -11.80
N GLN A 42 6.89 -6.51 -12.08
CA GLN A 42 5.87 -5.61 -12.61
C GLN A 42 4.60 -5.68 -11.78
N TRP A 43 4.02 -4.52 -11.50
CA TRP A 43 2.69 -4.44 -10.93
C TRP A 43 1.66 -4.80 -12.00
N ARG A 44 0.85 -5.82 -11.73
CA ARG A 44 -0.27 -6.23 -12.58
C ARG A 44 -1.56 -5.93 -11.84
N GLU A 45 -2.48 -5.28 -12.53
CA GLU A 45 -3.84 -5.10 -12.03
C GLU A 45 -4.53 -6.47 -11.89
N VAL A 46 -5.17 -6.69 -10.75
CA VAL A 46 -5.90 -7.93 -10.43
C VAL A 46 -7.34 -7.68 -10.05
N GLY A 47 -7.75 -6.43 -9.83
CA GLY A 47 -9.13 -6.07 -9.55
C GLY A 47 -9.38 -4.57 -9.58
N ILE A 48 -10.61 -4.18 -9.91
CA ILE A 48 -11.11 -2.81 -9.88
C ILE A 48 -12.46 -2.79 -9.18
N GLU A 49 -12.68 -1.79 -8.33
CA GLU A 49 -13.97 -1.50 -7.69
C GLU A 49 -14.24 0.02 -7.74
N TYR A 50 -15.50 0.40 -7.97
CA TYR A 50 -15.92 1.80 -7.97
C TYR A 50 -16.62 2.13 -6.65
N LEU A 51 -16.29 3.29 -6.06
CA LEU A 51 -16.67 3.65 -4.70
C LEU A 51 -17.26 5.07 -4.65
N GLU A 52 -18.35 5.24 -3.90
CA GLU A 52 -18.95 6.56 -3.67
C GLU A 52 -18.13 7.39 -2.67
N GLU A 53 -17.51 6.75 -1.67
CA GLU A 53 -16.72 7.40 -0.63
C GLU A 53 -15.56 6.49 -0.16
N VAL A 54 -14.48 7.11 0.34
CA VAL A 54 -13.37 6.42 1.04
C VAL A 54 -13.14 7.11 2.38
N SER A 55 -13.12 6.33 3.46
CA SER A 55 -12.92 6.81 4.83
C SER A 55 -11.80 6.03 5.54
N PHE A 56 -10.92 6.73 6.28
CA PHE A 56 -9.85 6.13 7.08
C PHE A 56 -10.15 6.27 8.56
N VAL A 57 -10.14 5.14 9.27
CA VAL A 57 -10.18 5.13 10.73
C VAL A 57 -8.77 4.85 11.22
N SER A 58 -8.04 5.89 11.61
CA SER A 58 -6.82 5.73 12.41
C SER A 58 -7.25 5.46 13.85
N SER A 59 -7.02 4.25 14.34
CA SER A 59 -7.11 4.02 15.79
C SER A 59 -6.02 4.85 16.46
N ASP A 60 -6.43 5.89 17.18
CA ASP A 60 -5.58 6.66 18.08
C ASP A 60 -5.35 5.80 19.34
N GLU A 61 -4.54 4.73 19.20
CA GLU A 61 -4.10 3.92 20.32
C GLU A 61 -2.72 4.43 20.74
N GLU A 62 -2.69 5.32 21.72
CA GLU A 62 -1.47 5.73 22.39
C GLU A 62 -0.89 4.51 23.16
N GLU A 63 0.40 4.18 22.91
CA GLU A 63 1.28 3.29 23.69
C GLU A 63 1.07 1.75 23.58
N THR A 64 2.04 0.90 23.19
CA THR A 64 3.41 0.74 23.72
C THR A 64 4.33 -0.09 22.77
N THR A 65 5.41 0.51 22.24
CA THR A 65 6.74 -0.08 21.87
C THR A 65 6.88 -1.20 20.79
N PRO A 66 8.06 -1.33 20.15
CA PRO A 66 8.70 -0.41 19.20
C PRO A 66 8.77 -1.03 17.79
N PHE A 67 8.46 -0.26 16.75
CA PHE A 67 8.75 -0.66 15.37
C PHE A 67 10.27 -0.70 15.14
N HIS A 68 10.87 -1.88 15.28
CA HIS A 68 12.19 -2.13 14.73
C HIS A 68 12.04 -2.55 13.26
N ILE A 69 11.97 -1.57 12.37
CA ILE A 69 12.15 -1.80 10.94
C ILE A 69 13.66 -2.03 10.74
N GLN A 70 14.10 -3.28 10.83
CA GLN A 70 15.45 -3.68 10.42
C GLN A 70 15.39 -4.20 8.99
N THR A 71 15.54 -3.28 8.03
CA THR A 71 15.97 -3.61 6.67
C THR A 71 17.36 -3.02 6.48
N HIS A 72 18.40 -3.86 6.54
CA HIS A 72 19.40 -4.06 5.48
C HIS A 72 20.55 -4.92 6.04
N LEU A 73 20.71 -6.13 5.49
CA LEU A 73 21.99 -6.85 5.50
C LEU A 73 22.94 -6.18 4.49
N GLU A 74 24.26 -6.28 4.72
CA GLU A 74 25.40 -5.91 3.85
C GLU A 74 26.15 -4.64 4.32
N GLY A 75 27.46 -4.64 4.61
CA GLY A 75 28.52 -5.61 4.40
C GLY A 75 29.73 -5.34 5.32
N GLY A 76 30.75 -6.20 5.21
CA GLY A 76 31.88 -6.28 6.14
C GLY A 76 33.07 -5.36 5.87
N ASP A 77 34.15 -5.73 6.57
CA ASP A 77 35.55 -5.28 6.56
C ASP A 77 35.93 -4.03 7.38
N GLY A 78 36.92 -4.21 8.25
CA GLY A 78 37.52 -3.18 9.09
C GLY A 78 38.29 -3.76 10.27
N ASP A 79 39.50 -4.28 10.01
CA ASP A 79 40.54 -4.65 10.97
C ASP A 79 40.86 -3.54 11.99
N GLU A 80 41.15 -3.93 13.24
CA GLU A 80 42.31 -3.49 14.04
C GLU A 80 42.54 -4.43 15.25
#